data_AF-Q92HK1-F1
#
_entry.id   AF-Q92HK1-F1
#
_cell.length_a   1.000
_cell.length_b   1.000
_cell.length_c   1.000
_cell.angle_alpha   90.00
_cell.angle_beta   90.00
_cell.angle_gamma   90.00
#
_symmetry.space_group_name_H-M   'P 1'
#
loop_
_entity.id
_entity.type
_entity.pdbx_description
1 polymer ?
#
loop_
_entity_poly.entity_id
_entity_poly.type
_entity_poly.pdbx_seq_one_letter_code
_entity_poly.pdbx_strand_id
1 'polypeptide(L)'
;MKYVNSKIVKILSQLTSQKYLIKNARLSSTEFEQFNSFFKARCGSNFALRFRNYADYRGINEVIAKGDGNLNKFQLRKIYGNPIAPYERVITKPVNNSVMLYINNVRTMGIVDYNDGIVNLPSPLGQDVILTTDFTFDVAVRLSIDSFEYSYCRRFYSVIQHRVSGGDYMSIAIEEVITKLTNFLFSN
;
A
#
# COMPACT_ATOMS: atom_id res chain seq x y z
N MET A 1 5.57 -35.83 -25.78
CA MET A 1 6.59 -34.95 -25.13
C MET A 1 6.01 -34.49 -23.79
N LYS A 2 6.71 -34.74 -22.68
CA LYS A 2 6.15 -34.82 -21.32
C LYS A 2 5.76 -33.44 -20.76
N TYR A 3 4.53 -33.32 -20.25
CA TYR A 3 4.12 -32.24 -19.35
C TYR A 3 4.92 -32.35 -18.05
N VAL A 4 5.72 -31.33 -17.72
CA VAL A 4 6.42 -31.27 -16.43
C VAL A 4 5.49 -30.62 -15.41
N ASN A 5 5.06 -31.44 -14.46
CA ASN A 5 4.29 -31.10 -13.27
C ASN A 5 4.95 -29.96 -12.47
N SER A 6 4.32 -28.79 -12.41
CA SER A 6 4.68 -27.76 -11.42
C SER A 6 4.00 -28.08 -10.09
N LYS A 7 4.64 -28.90 -9.24
CA LYS A 7 4.29 -28.95 -7.81
C LYS A 7 4.76 -27.65 -7.17
N ILE A 8 3.88 -26.64 -7.14
CA ILE A 8 4.08 -25.46 -6.31
C ILE A 8 3.72 -25.86 -4.87
N VAL A 9 4.73 -26.19 -4.06
CA VAL A 9 4.56 -26.27 -2.61
C VAL A 9 4.58 -24.84 -2.07
N LYS A 10 3.39 -24.26 -1.87
CA LYS A 10 3.24 -22.98 -1.16
C LYS A 10 3.36 -23.24 0.34
N ILE A 11 4.48 -22.83 0.93
CA ILE A 11 4.54 -22.61 2.37
C ILE A 11 3.75 -21.32 2.63
N LEU A 12 2.59 -21.44 3.27
CA LEU A 12 1.73 -20.32 3.62
C LEU A 12 2.32 -19.62 4.85
N SER A 13 2.82 -18.38 4.70
CA SER A 13 2.90 -17.48 5.85
C SER A 13 1.47 -17.03 6.17
N GLN A 14 1.17 -16.85 7.47
CA GLN A 14 -0.15 -16.41 7.96
C GLN A 14 -0.56 -14.98 7.50
N LEU A 15 0.24 -14.35 6.65
CA LEU A 15 0.00 -13.03 6.08
C LEU A 15 -0.06 -13.19 4.55
N THR A 16 -1.21 -12.86 3.95
CA THR A 16 -1.34 -12.93 2.49
C THR A 16 -0.33 -11.99 1.83
N SER A 17 0.69 -12.54 1.17
CA SER A 17 1.58 -11.75 0.31
C SER A 17 0.81 -11.32 -0.93
N GLN A 18 0.56 -10.02 -1.05
CA GLN A 18 -0.02 -9.43 -2.26
C GLN A 18 1.08 -9.23 -3.31
N LYS A 19 0.80 -9.63 -4.55
CA LYS A 19 1.70 -9.41 -5.68
C LYS A 19 1.08 -8.39 -6.62
N TYR A 20 1.85 -7.37 -6.95
CA TYR A 20 1.46 -6.32 -7.88
C TYR A 20 2.22 -6.52 -9.18
N LEU A 21 1.50 -6.55 -10.29
CA LEU A 21 2.07 -6.75 -11.61
C LEU A 21 1.93 -5.48 -12.42
N ILE A 22 3.06 -4.89 -12.79
CA ILE A 22 3.09 -3.75 -13.70
C ILE A 22 3.22 -4.32 -15.12
N LYS A 23 2.23 -4.03 -15.97
CA LYS A 23 2.17 -4.48 -17.37
C LYS A 23 1.96 -3.27 -18.27
N ASN A 24 2.65 -3.27 -19.42
CA ASN A 24 2.47 -2.27 -20.48
C ASN A 24 2.63 -0.82 -20.00
N ALA A 25 3.50 -0.57 -19.01
CA ALA A 25 3.78 0.79 -18.56
C ALA A 25 4.42 1.59 -19.70
N ARG A 26 3.86 2.78 -19.96
CA ARG A 26 4.37 3.72 -20.96
C ARG A 26 4.95 4.92 -20.25
N LEU A 27 6.27 5.00 -20.22
CA LEU A 27 7.00 6.09 -19.57
C LEU A 27 7.52 7.05 -20.65
N SER A 28 7.51 8.35 -20.36
CA SER A 28 8.32 9.32 -21.09
C SER A 28 9.82 9.05 -20.87
N SER A 29 10.70 9.67 -21.67
CA SER A 29 12.16 9.52 -21.49
C SER A 29 12.60 9.90 -20.08
N THR A 30 12.09 11.01 -19.56
CA THR A 30 12.43 11.51 -18.23
C THR A 30 11.96 10.58 -17.12
N GLU A 31 10.73 10.07 -17.19
CA GLU A 31 10.21 9.12 -16.20
C GLU A 31 10.96 7.79 -16.23
N PHE A 32 11.34 7.33 -17.43
CA PHE A 32 12.17 6.14 -17.58
C PHE A 32 13.57 6.32 -16.98
N GLU A 33 14.22 7.46 -17.23
CA GLU A 33 15.54 7.78 -16.66
C GLU A 33 15.50 7.83 -15.13
N GLN A 34 14.45 8.42 -14.56
CA GLN A 34 14.21 8.45 -13.12
C GLN A 34 14.02 7.05 -12.55
N PHE A 35 13.14 6.24 -13.16
CA PHE A 35 12.91 4.86 -12.73
C PHE A 35 14.19 4.01 -12.81
N ASN A 36 14.92 4.09 -13.92
CA ASN A 36 16.16 3.33 -14.14
C ASN A 36 17.26 3.74 -13.15
N SER A 37 17.39 5.05 -12.87
CA SER A 37 18.35 5.57 -11.88
C SER A 37 18.01 5.08 -10.48
N PHE A 38 16.73 5.13 -10.11
CA PHE A 38 16.24 4.60 -8.84
C PHE A 38 16.49 3.08 -8.74
N PHE A 39 16.16 2.31 -9.78
CA PHE A 39 16.37 0.86 -9.82
C PHE A 39 17.84 0.48 -9.60
N LYS A 40 18.76 1.18 -10.28
CA LYS A 40 20.21 1.00 -10.13
C LYS A 40 20.69 1.39 -8.73
N ALA A 41 20.26 2.54 -8.22
CA ALA A 41 20.67 3.04 -6.92
C ALA A 41 20.25 2.12 -5.75
N ARG A 42 19.19 1.33 -5.94
CA ARG A 42 18.66 0.41 -4.93
C ARG A 42 19.05 -1.05 -5.14
N CYS A 43 19.91 -1.34 -6.12
CA CYS A 43 20.37 -2.68 -6.46
C CYS A 43 19.20 -3.67 -6.65
N GLY A 44 18.16 -3.28 -7.39
CA GLY A 44 17.01 -4.15 -7.70
C GLY A 44 16.14 -4.47 -6.49
N SER A 45 16.10 -5.74 -6.06
CA SER A 45 15.17 -6.25 -5.05
C SER A 45 15.52 -5.93 -3.59
N ASN A 46 16.67 -5.31 -3.33
CA ASN A 46 17.20 -5.08 -1.98
C ASN A 46 16.52 -3.95 -1.19
N PHE A 47 15.61 -3.18 -1.78
CA PHE A 47 14.99 -2.03 -1.12
C PHE A 47 13.46 -2.11 -1.10
N ALA A 48 12.87 -1.79 0.06
CA ALA A 48 11.44 -1.66 0.22
C ALA A 48 10.99 -0.20 0.01
N LEU A 49 9.93 -0.03 -0.75
CA LEU A 49 9.29 1.23 -1.11
C LEU A 49 7.91 1.30 -0.47
N ARG A 50 7.42 2.51 -0.16
CA ARG A 50 6.01 2.65 0.19
C ARG A 50 5.19 2.67 -1.09
N PHE A 51 4.12 1.90 -1.12
CA PHE A 51 3.23 1.78 -2.25
C PHE A 51 1.79 1.89 -1.77
N ARG A 52 1.02 2.77 -2.41
CA ARG A 52 -0.39 2.93 -2.09
C ARG A 52 -1.25 2.00 -2.92
N ASN A 53 -1.94 1.09 -2.27
CA ASN A 53 -2.95 0.25 -2.92
C ASN A 53 -4.31 0.96 -2.92
N TYR A 54 -4.69 1.59 -4.04
CA TYR A 54 -5.96 2.33 -4.15
C TYR A 54 -7.23 1.52 -3.91
N ALA A 55 -7.18 0.18 -4.02
CA ALA A 55 -8.31 -0.67 -3.67
C ALA A 55 -8.49 -0.83 -2.15
N ASP A 56 -7.43 -0.60 -1.36
CA ASP A 56 -7.38 -0.93 0.07
C ASP A 56 -6.40 -0.02 0.82
N TYR A 57 -6.51 1.30 0.66
CA TYR A 57 -5.60 2.28 1.28
C TYR A 57 -6.21 3.04 2.46
N ARG A 58 -7.50 2.82 2.77
CA ARG A 58 -8.24 3.59 3.78
C ARG A 58 -8.77 2.67 4.87
N GLY A 59 -8.67 3.13 6.12
CA GLY A 59 -9.49 2.66 7.24
C GLY A 59 -10.48 3.76 7.60
N ILE A 60 -11.75 3.40 7.79
CA ILE A 60 -12.81 4.35 8.16
C ILE A 60 -13.51 3.78 9.39
N ASN A 61 -13.53 4.58 10.46
CA ASN A 61 -14.08 4.23 11.76
C ASN A 61 -13.56 2.89 12.30
N GLU A 62 -12.26 2.64 12.12
CA GLU A 62 -11.61 1.41 12.55
C GLU A 62 -11.41 1.43 14.07
N VAL A 63 -11.89 0.41 14.77
CA VAL A 63 -11.67 0.25 16.22
C VAL A 63 -10.24 -0.23 16.46
N ILE A 64 -9.41 0.63 17.04
CA ILE A 64 -7.99 0.32 17.33
C ILE A 64 -7.72 0.02 18.81
N ALA A 65 -8.63 0.29 19.73
CA ALA A 65 -8.50 -0.15 21.11
C ALA A 65 -9.81 -0.06 21.89
N LYS A 66 -9.89 -0.87 22.94
CA LYS A 66 -10.79 -0.67 24.07
C LYS A 66 -9.91 -0.41 25.30
N GLY A 67 -10.15 0.66 26.02
CA GLY A 67 -9.30 1.12 27.11
C GLY A 67 -9.36 0.20 28.33
N ASP A 68 -8.22 0.07 28.98
CA ASP A 68 -8.01 -0.67 30.24
C ASP A 68 -7.71 0.26 31.42
N GLY A 69 -7.84 1.58 31.21
CA GLY A 69 -7.52 2.62 32.20
C GLY A 69 -6.03 2.92 32.38
N ASN A 70 -5.12 2.15 31.78
CA ASN A 70 -3.68 2.22 32.07
C ASN A 70 -2.84 2.56 30.84
N LEU A 71 -3.19 2.03 29.66
CA LEU A 71 -2.43 2.22 28.43
C LEU A 71 -2.82 3.53 27.72
N ASN A 72 -1.81 4.20 27.17
CA ASN A 72 -1.97 5.37 26.30
C ASN A 72 -1.32 5.19 24.92
N LYS A 73 -0.78 4.00 24.63
CA LYS A 73 -0.15 3.66 23.34
C LYS A 73 -0.93 2.57 22.63
N PHE A 74 -1.27 2.80 21.36
CA PHE A 74 -2.13 1.90 20.58
C PHE A 74 -1.61 1.74 19.16
N GLN A 75 -1.57 0.51 18.68
CA GLN A 75 -1.18 0.21 17.30
C GLN A 75 -2.34 0.50 16.34
N LEU A 76 -2.08 1.23 15.25
CA LEU A 76 -3.04 1.33 14.15
C LEU A 76 -3.25 -0.04 13.52
N ARG A 77 -4.51 -0.42 13.38
CA ARG A 77 -4.91 -1.63 12.69
C ARG A 77 -6.14 -1.39 11.83
N LYS A 78 -6.28 -2.23 10.80
CA LYS A 78 -7.49 -2.36 10.00
C LYS A 78 -8.06 -3.76 10.21
N ILE A 79 -9.35 -3.85 10.53
CA ILE A 79 -10.01 -5.13 10.76
C ILE A 79 -10.80 -5.51 9.51
N TYR A 80 -10.41 -6.60 8.86
CA TYR A 80 -11.19 -7.18 7.78
C TYR A 80 -12.22 -8.13 8.38
N GLY A 81 -13.47 -7.69 8.39
CA GLY A 81 -14.59 -8.43 8.95
C GLY A 81 -14.81 -9.76 8.23
N ASN A 82 -14.78 -10.86 8.99
CA ASN A 82 -15.23 -12.17 8.55
C ASN A 82 -15.96 -12.83 9.75
N PRO A 83 -17.13 -13.45 9.54
CA PRO A 83 -17.91 -14.06 10.62
C PRO A 83 -17.19 -15.17 11.40
N ILE A 84 -16.22 -15.85 10.78
CA ILE A 84 -15.55 -17.04 11.33
C ILE A 84 -14.14 -16.71 11.82
N ALA A 85 -13.43 -15.86 11.10
CA ALA A 85 -12.03 -15.53 11.41
C ALA A 85 -11.70 -14.11 10.90
N PRO A 86 -11.98 -13.05 11.70
CA PRO A 86 -11.59 -11.70 11.32
C PRO A 86 -10.07 -11.62 11.19
N TYR A 87 -9.61 -10.89 10.17
CA TYR A 87 -8.19 -10.66 9.97
C TYR A 87 -7.83 -9.25 10.40
N GLU A 88 -6.89 -9.12 11.32
CA GLU A 88 -6.35 -7.83 11.75
C GLU A 88 -5.05 -7.55 11.01
N ARG A 89 -5.01 -6.44 10.29
CA ARG A 89 -3.80 -5.94 9.67
C ARG A 89 -3.21 -4.83 10.51
N VAL A 90 -1.99 -5.06 10.98
CA VAL A 90 -1.14 -4.02 11.56
C VAL A 90 -0.75 -3.02 10.48
N ILE A 91 -0.99 -1.74 10.75
CA ILE A 91 -0.68 -0.64 9.83
C ILE A 91 0.59 0.04 10.33
N THR A 92 1.71 -0.23 9.68
CA THR A 92 3.02 0.33 10.06
C THR A 92 3.39 1.59 9.28
N LYS A 93 2.77 1.81 8.12
CA LYS A 93 3.09 2.92 7.22
C LYS A 93 1.86 3.80 6.96
N PRO A 94 1.27 4.45 7.99
CA PRO A 94 0.23 5.44 7.78
C PRO A 94 0.78 6.66 7.02
N VAL A 95 -0.05 7.31 6.21
CA VAL A 95 0.31 8.53 5.49
C VAL A 95 0.31 9.69 6.48
N ASN A 96 1.36 10.53 6.43
CA ASN A 96 1.49 11.71 7.29
C ASN A 96 0.24 12.58 7.24
N ASN A 97 -0.20 13.04 8.41
CA ASN A 97 -1.35 13.94 8.59
C ASN A 97 -2.70 13.37 8.09
N SER A 98 -2.80 12.07 7.82
CA SER A 98 -4.07 11.44 7.41
C SER A 98 -4.85 10.80 8.55
N VAL A 99 -4.22 10.62 9.72
CA VAL A 99 -4.81 9.91 10.85
C VAL A 99 -5.68 10.86 11.66
N MET A 100 -6.96 10.50 11.84
CA MET A 100 -7.90 11.16 12.72
C MET A 100 -8.31 10.20 13.83
N LEU A 101 -8.29 10.67 15.08
CA LEU A 101 -8.58 9.88 16.27
C LEU A 101 -9.92 10.30 16.86
N TYR A 102 -10.69 9.33 17.35
CA TYR A 102 -11.95 9.57 18.03
C TYR A 102 -12.06 8.70 19.27
N ILE A 103 -12.46 9.30 20.39
CA ILE A 103 -12.79 8.60 21.64
C ILE A 103 -14.30 8.68 21.81
N ASN A 104 -14.98 7.54 21.87
CA ASN A 104 -16.45 7.48 21.90
C ASN A 104 -17.10 8.39 20.83
N ASN A 105 -16.58 8.34 19.60
CA ASN A 105 -16.99 9.13 18.43
C ASN A 105 -16.77 10.65 18.54
N VAL A 106 -16.05 11.13 19.55
CA VAL A 106 -15.64 12.53 19.69
C VAL A 106 -14.19 12.68 19.25
N ARG A 107 -13.93 13.64 18.34
CA ARG A 107 -12.59 13.89 17.81
C ARG A 107 -11.61 14.25 18.93
N THR A 108 -10.44 13.62 18.91
CA THR A 108 -9.38 13.84 19.89
C THR A 108 -8.01 14.05 19.23
N MET A 109 -7.03 14.47 20.03
CA MET A 109 -5.66 14.69 19.61
C MET A 109 -4.74 13.60 20.16
N GLY A 110 -3.71 13.25 19.40
CA GLY A 110 -2.67 12.30 19.78
C GLY A 110 -1.47 12.43 18.84
N ILE A 111 -0.33 11.87 19.25
CA ILE A 111 0.90 11.86 18.46
C ILE A 111 1.00 10.51 17.76
N VAL A 112 1.16 10.52 16.43
CA VAL A 112 1.29 9.29 15.63
C VAL A 112 2.72 9.13 15.15
N ASP A 113 3.31 7.96 15.42
CA ASP A 113 4.53 7.52 14.76
C ASP A 113 4.20 6.97 13.37
N TYR A 114 4.66 7.65 12.32
CA TYR A 114 4.36 7.28 10.93
C TYR A 114 5.29 6.20 10.35
N ASN A 115 6.28 5.74 11.12
CA ASN A 115 7.17 4.64 10.74
C ASN A 115 6.70 3.30 11.25
N ASP A 116 6.06 3.27 12.42
CA ASP A 116 5.56 2.07 13.09
C ASP A 116 4.04 2.03 13.22
N GLY A 117 3.37 3.17 12.99
CA GLY A 117 1.91 3.30 13.10
C GLY A 117 1.38 3.24 14.53
N ILE A 118 2.15 3.77 15.48
CA ILE A 118 1.79 3.80 16.90
C ILE A 118 1.15 5.15 17.23
N VAL A 119 -0.03 5.11 17.83
CA VAL A 119 -0.75 6.27 18.37
C VAL A 119 -0.43 6.42 19.84
N ASN A 120 0.01 7.60 20.26
CA ASN A 120 0.22 7.98 21.65
C ASN A 120 -0.81 9.05 22.05
N LEU A 121 -1.66 8.72 23.02
CA LEU A 121 -2.61 9.65 23.62
C LEU A 121 -1.95 10.45 24.75
N PRO A 122 -2.39 11.70 25.01
CA PRO A 122 -1.87 12.52 26.11
C PRO A 122 -2.23 11.96 27.50
N SER A 123 -3.21 11.07 27.59
CA SER A 123 -3.63 10.42 28.83
C SER A 123 -4.05 8.97 28.54
N PRO A 124 -3.99 8.07 29.54
CA PRO A 124 -4.50 6.71 29.40
C PRO A 124 -5.95 6.69 28.90
N LEU A 125 -6.27 5.71 28.05
CA LEU A 125 -7.63 5.50 27.60
C LEU A 125 -8.43 4.91 28.75
N GLY A 126 -9.51 5.60 29.15
CA GLY A 126 -10.37 5.17 30.25
C GLY A 126 -10.89 3.74 30.09
N GLN A 127 -11.17 3.08 31.20
CA GLN A 127 -11.69 1.71 31.22
C GLN A 127 -12.95 1.60 30.35
N ASP A 128 -12.98 0.58 29.49
CA ASP A 128 -14.07 0.28 28.55
C ASP A 128 -14.37 1.33 27.47
N VAL A 129 -13.58 2.40 27.38
CA VAL A 129 -13.71 3.44 26.37
C VAL A 129 -13.19 2.95 25.01
N ILE A 130 -13.91 3.26 23.93
CA ILE A 130 -13.53 2.84 22.58
C ILE A 130 -12.74 3.94 21.87
N LEU A 131 -11.59 3.56 21.32
CA LEU A 131 -10.77 4.40 20.45
C LEU A 131 -10.94 3.94 18.99
N THR A 132 -11.49 4.82 18.17
CA THR A 132 -11.62 4.61 16.72
C THR A 132 -10.76 5.58 15.94
N THR A 133 -10.42 5.20 14.70
CA THR A 133 -9.60 6.02 13.82
C THR A 133 -10.03 5.98 12.36
N ASP A 134 -9.84 7.11 11.67
CA ASP A 134 -9.82 7.18 10.22
C ASP A 134 -8.37 7.41 9.78
N PHE A 135 -7.93 6.74 8.72
CA PHE A 135 -6.57 6.95 8.20
C PHE A 135 -6.43 6.50 6.76
N THR A 136 -5.35 6.96 6.13
CA THR A 136 -4.84 6.36 4.90
C THR A 136 -3.47 5.75 5.14
N PHE A 137 -3.14 4.67 4.45
CA PHE A 137 -1.87 3.98 4.63
C PHE A 137 -1.27 3.52 3.30
N ASP A 138 0.05 3.37 3.33
CA ASP A 138 0.81 2.73 2.26
C ASP A 138 1.31 1.36 2.75
N VAL A 139 1.81 0.55 1.83
CA VAL A 139 2.35 -0.77 2.08
C VAL A 139 3.81 -0.79 1.67
N ALA A 140 4.67 -1.37 2.51
CA ALA A 140 6.04 -1.64 2.12
C ALA A 140 6.05 -2.75 1.05
N VAL A 141 6.50 -2.43 -0.16
CA VAL A 141 6.66 -3.36 -1.27
C VAL A 141 8.12 -3.38 -1.71
N ARG A 142 8.57 -4.50 -2.26
CA ARG A 142 9.88 -4.60 -2.89
C ARG A 142 9.72 -5.03 -4.34
N LEU A 143 10.68 -4.67 -5.17
CA LEU A 143 10.81 -5.29 -6.47
C LEU A 143 11.19 -6.76 -6.27
N SER A 144 10.56 -7.66 -7.01
CA SER A 144 10.83 -9.10 -6.94
C SER A 144 11.79 -9.58 -8.04
N ILE A 145 12.39 -8.65 -8.78
CA ILE A 145 13.21 -8.88 -9.96
C ILE A 145 14.47 -8.03 -9.89
N ASP A 146 15.57 -8.55 -10.41
CA ASP A 146 16.87 -7.86 -10.49
C ASP A 146 17.21 -7.39 -11.91
N SER A 147 16.32 -7.65 -12.87
CA SER A 147 16.38 -7.14 -14.24
C SER A 147 14.98 -6.87 -14.78
N PHE A 148 14.86 -5.94 -15.73
CA PHE A 148 13.62 -5.67 -16.45
C PHE A 148 13.93 -5.42 -17.93
N GLU A 149 12.99 -5.81 -18.81
CA GLU A 149 13.08 -5.57 -20.25
C GLU A 149 12.34 -4.27 -20.60
N TYR A 150 12.92 -3.48 -21.51
CA TYR A 150 12.28 -2.30 -22.07
C TYR A 150 12.63 -2.17 -23.55
N SER A 151 11.75 -1.54 -24.31
CA SER A 151 12.01 -1.17 -25.71
C SER A 151 11.82 0.33 -25.88
N TYR A 152 12.66 0.94 -26.71
CA TYR A 152 12.59 2.36 -26.99
C TYR A 152 11.79 2.58 -28.28
N CYS A 153 10.64 3.25 -28.18
CA CYS A 153 9.89 3.66 -29.36
C CYS A 153 10.17 5.14 -29.64
N ARG A 154 10.85 5.43 -30.76
CA ARG A 154 11.24 6.79 -31.18
C ARG A 154 10.12 7.52 -31.95
N ARG A 155 8.92 6.96 -32.04
CA ARG A 155 7.83 7.41 -32.91
C ARG A 155 6.50 7.46 -32.14
N PHE A 156 6.02 8.66 -31.84
CA PHE A 156 4.59 8.89 -31.65
C PHE A 156 3.93 8.89 -33.03
N TYR A 157 3.55 7.71 -33.52
CA TYR A 157 2.45 7.65 -34.47
C TYR A 157 1.23 7.21 -33.66
N SER A 158 0.23 8.08 -33.66
CA SER A 158 -1.13 7.76 -33.24
C SER A 158 -1.59 6.51 -33.99
N VAL A 159 -1.55 5.36 -33.33
CA VAL A 159 -2.16 4.13 -33.86
C VAL A 159 -3.42 3.88 -33.05
N ILE A 160 -4.51 4.35 -33.65
CA ILE A 160 -5.87 3.79 -33.71
C ILE A 160 -6.16 2.74 -32.63
N GLN A 161 -7.12 3.07 -31.77
CA GLN A 161 -7.78 2.11 -30.89
C GLN A 161 -8.31 0.92 -31.71
N HIS A 162 -7.71 -0.26 -31.55
CA HIS A 162 -8.46 -1.49 -31.77
C HIS A 162 -9.43 -1.62 -30.59
N ARG A 163 -10.70 -1.31 -30.89
CA ARG A 163 -11.86 -1.60 -30.05
C ARG A 163 -11.90 -3.13 -29.85
N VAL A 164 -11.38 -3.62 -28.73
CA VAL A 164 -11.67 -4.98 -28.28
C VAL A 164 -12.97 -4.91 -27.50
N SER A 165 -14.05 -5.37 -28.13
CA SER A 165 -15.31 -5.63 -27.47
C SER A 165 -15.16 -6.74 -26.43
N GLY A 166 -15.68 -6.52 -25.23
CA GLY A 166 -16.00 -7.59 -24.28
C GLY A 166 -14.92 -7.84 -23.23
N GLY A 167 -15.08 -7.17 -22.09
CA GLY A 167 -14.34 -7.43 -20.86
C GLY A 167 -14.05 -6.13 -20.14
N ASP A 168 -14.82 -5.81 -19.09
CA ASP A 168 -14.61 -4.63 -18.24
C ASP A 168 -13.25 -4.74 -17.53
N TYR A 169 -12.20 -4.24 -18.17
CA TYR A 169 -10.93 -4.00 -17.51
C TYR A 169 -10.95 -2.60 -16.90
N MET A 170 -10.81 -2.55 -15.58
CA MET A 170 -10.58 -1.31 -14.83
C MET A 170 -9.29 -0.66 -15.33
N SER A 171 -9.43 0.28 -16.26
CA SER A 171 -8.37 1.06 -16.92
C SER A 171 -7.94 2.27 -16.07
N ILE A 172 -8.08 2.12 -14.75
CA ILE A 172 -7.55 3.04 -13.75
C ILE A 172 -6.20 2.45 -13.33
N ALA A 173 -5.14 3.27 -13.30
CA ALA A 173 -3.79 2.97 -12.77
C ALA A 173 -2.68 2.55 -13.76
N ILE A 174 -2.54 3.26 -14.89
CA ILE A 174 -1.19 3.37 -15.53
C ILE A 174 -0.71 4.82 -15.51
N GLU A 175 -1.54 5.81 -15.88
CA GLU A 175 -1.11 7.23 -15.81
C GLU A 175 -0.88 7.74 -14.37
N GLU A 176 -1.66 7.26 -13.40
CA GLU A 176 -1.48 7.66 -12.01
C GLU A 176 -0.29 6.97 -11.32
N VAL A 177 0.09 5.74 -11.72
CA VAL A 177 1.21 5.04 -11.09
C VAL A 177 2.53 5.72 -11.44
N ILE A 178 2.62 6.24 -12.67
CA ILE A 178 3.80 6.96 -13.15
C ILE A 178 3.85 8.34 -12.49
N THR A 179 2.77 9.13 -12.59
CA THR A 179 2.68 10.45 -11.94
C THR A 179 2.92 10.37 -10.42
N LYS A 180 2.49 9.28 -9.77
CA LYS A 180 2.68 9.09 -8.33
C LYS A 180 4.01 8.46 -7.96
N LEU A 181 4.67 7.66 -8.81
CA LEU A 181 6.09 7.32 -8.62
C LEU A 181 6.93 8.59 -8.69
N THR A 182 6.62 9.51 -9.61
CA THR A 182 7.29 10.82 -9.70
C THR A 182 6.94 11.77 -8.56
N ASN A 183 5.75 11.72 -7.96
CA ASN A 183 5.44 12.53 -6.77
C ASN A 183 5.96 11.88 -5.46
N PHE A 184 6.03 10.55 -5.41
CA PHE A 184 6.49 9.78 -4.24
C PHE A 184 8.02 9.76 -4.12
N LEU A 185 8.76 9.81 -5.23
CA LEU A 185 10.22 9.87 -5.23
C LEU A 185 10.77 11.28 -4.91
N PHE A 186 9.93 12.32 -4.89
CA PHE A 186 10.34 13.73 -4.82
C PHE A 186 9.64 14.57 -3.72
N SER A 187 8.88 13.96 -2.82
CA SER A 187 8.47 14.61 -1.56
C SER A 187 9.47 14.23 -0.46
N ASN A 188 10.20 15.23 0.07
CA ASN A 188 11.24 15.16 1.12
C ASN A 188 10.96 14.15 2.25
#